data_AF-A0A916N204-F1
#
_entry.id   AF-A0A916N204-F1
#
_cell.length_a   1.000
_cell.length_b   1.000
_cell.length_c   1.000
_cell.angle_alpha   90.00
_cell.angle_beta   90.00
_cell.angle_gamma   90.00
#
_symmetry.space_group_name_H-M   'P 1'
#
loop_
_entity.id
_entity.type
_entity.pdbx_description
1 polymer ?
#
loop_
_entity_poly.entity_id
_entity_poly.type
_entity_poly.pdbx_seq_one_letter_code
_entity_poly.pdbx_strand_id
1 'polypeptide(L)' 'MFMEKLITDPLWVTRYSSVGLVELTGTQGVEPLNWLTSRGALLGEATKVHANDHIPISNTASGLLAMEAV' A
#
# COMPACT_ATOMS: atom_id res chain seq x y z
N MET A 1 -5.45 -6.41 4.17
CA MET A 1 -4.11 -6.36 3.50
C MET A 1 -3.68 -4.90 3.25
N PHE A 2 -2.40 -4.60 2.94
CA PHE A 2 -1.92 -3.21 2.76
C PHE A 2 -2.72 -2.42 1.72
N MET A 3 -2.96 -3.02 0.53
CA MET A 3 -3.75 -2.40 -0.54
C MET A 3 -5.19 -2.07 -0.14
N GLU A 4 -5.81 -2.87 0.73
CA GLU A 4 -7.15 -2.63 1.26
C GLU A 4 -7.17 -1.45 2.22
N LYS A 5 -6.12 -1.32 3.06
CA LYS A 5 -5.95 -0.18 3.96
C LYS A 5 -5.72 1.12 3.22
N LEU A 6 -5.04 1.12 2.07
CA LEU A 6 -4.92 2.32 1.24
C LEU A 6 -6.28 2.90 0.81
N ILE A 7 -7.30 2.05 0.64
CA ILE A 7 -8.66 2.49 0.29
C ILE A 7 -9.44 2.91 1.53
N THR A 8 -9.43 2.06 2.56
CA THR A 8 -10.37 2.16 3.70
C THR A 8 -9.86 3.00 4.87
N ASP A 9 -8.54 3.04 5.08
CA ASP A 9 -7.90 3.71 6.22
C ASP A 9 -6.41 3.94 5.90
N PRO A 10 -6.07 4.88 5.00
CA PRO A 10 -4.69 5.08 4.54
C PRO A 10 -3.77 5.59 5.66
N LEU A 11 -4.32 6.19 6.72
CA LEU A 11 -3.55 6.64 7.88
C LEU A 11 -3.15 5.50 8.82
N TRP A 12 -3.71 4.30 8.68
CA TRP A 12 -3.33 3.16 9.50
C TRP A 12 -1.82 2.88 9.51
N VAL A 13 -1.15 3.02 8.36
CA VAL A 13 0.28 2.73 8.22
C VAL A 13 1.17 3.78 8.91
N THR A 14 0.69 5.01 9.10
CA THR A 14 1.50 6.10 9.70
C THR A 14 1.74 5.91 11.20
N ARG A 15 1.09 4.91 11.80
CA ARG A 15 1.29 4.49 13.20
C ARG A 15 2.62 3.76 13.40
N TYR A 16 3.27 3.31 12.32
CA TYR A 16 4.53 2.60 12.38
C TYR A 16 5.68 3.52 11.96
N SER A 17 6.83 3.36 12.63
CA SER A 17 8.08 3.92 12.13
C SER A 17 8.58 3.11 10.92
N SER A 18 9.46 3.69 10.10
CA SER A 18 10.05 2.94 8.98
C SER A 18 10.78 1.67 9.43
N VAL A 19 11.43 1.71 10.61
CA VAL A 19 12.07 0.53 11.21
C VAL A 19 11.03 -0.51 11.61
N GLY A 20 9.95 -0.09 12.27
CA GLY A 20 8.87 -1.01 12.66
C GLY A 20 8.16 -1.66 11.47
N LEU A 21 8.05 -0.95 10.34
CA LEU A 21 7.55 -1.55 9.09
C LEU A 21 8.50 -2.64 8.59
N VAL A 22 9.80 -2.35 8.50
CA VAL A 22 10.82 -3.33 8.09
C VAL A 22 10.81 -4.58 8.96
N GLU A 23 10.60 -4.45 10.28
CA GLU A 23 10.49 -5.59 11.19
C GLU A 23 9.27 -6.47 10.89
N LEU A 24 8.16 -5.88 10.47
CA LEU A 24 6.91 -6.60 10.16
C LEU A 24 6.91 -7.22 8.76
N THR A 25 7.57 -6.58 7.79
CA THR A 25 7.40 -6.88 6.36
C THR A 25 8.70 -7.28 5.65
N GLY A 26 9.84 -7.26 6.35
CA GLY A 26 11.17 -7.44 5.77
C GLY A 26 11.74 -6.13 5.19
N THR A 27 13.03 -6.13 4.84
CA THR A 27 13.74 -4.90 4.42
C THR A 27 13.15 -4.21 3.20
N GLN A 28 12.67 -4.97 2.20
CA GLN A 28 11.99 -4.41 1.02
C GLN A 28 10.53 -4.03 1.29
N GLY A 29 9.96 -4.47 2.41
CA GLY A 29 8.58 -4.15 2.77
C GLY A 29 8.38 -2.72 3.29
N VAL A 30 9.40 -1.86 3.17
CA VAL A 30 9.30 -0.39 3.34
C VAL A 30 8.87 0.32 2.05
N GLU A 31 9.08 -0.29 0.88
CA GLU A 31 8.72 0.25 -0.43
C GLU A 31 7.23 0.64 -0.59
N PRO A 32 6.26 -0.04 0.07
CA PRO A 32 4.85 0.36 0.03
C PRO A 32 4.57 1.77 0.56
N LEU A 33 5.51 2.44 1.25
CA LEU A 33 5.39 3.87 1.57
C LEU A 33 5.25 4.75 0.32
N ASN A 34 5.82 4.35 -0.82
CA ASN A 34 5.61 5.05 -2.10
C ASN A 34 4.13 4.99 -2.54
N TRP A 35 3.45 3.89 -2.24
CA TRP A 35 2.03 3.72 -2.54
C TRP A 35 1.17 4.58 -1.61
N LEU A 36 1.58 4.76 -0.35
CA LEU A 36 0.93 5.72 0.55
C LEU A 36 1.03 7.14 0.00
N THR A 37 2.22 7.54 -0.49
CA THR A 37 2.41 8.86 -1.13
C THR A 37 1.52 9.00 -2.36
N SER A 38 1.43 7.98 -3.21
CA SER A 38 0.51 7.96 -4.35
C SER A 38 -0.96 8.11 -3.92
N ARG A 39 -1.38 7.36 -2.89
CA ARG A 39 -2.72 7.49 -2.31
C ARG A 39 -2.97 8.89 -1.76
N GLY A 40 -1.97 9.53 -1.16
CA GLY A 40 -2.06 10.90 -0.63
C GLY A 40 -2.27 11.97 -1.69
N ALA A 41 -1.91 11.70 -2.96
CA ALA A 41 -2.15 12.63 -4.07
C ALA A 41 -3.63 12.63 -4.54
N LEU A 42 -4.38 11.55 -4.28
CA LEU A 42 -5.82 11.47 -4.52
C LEU A 42 -6.56 12.09 -3.33
N LEU A 43 -6.87 13.38 -3.40
CA LEU A 43 -7.57 14.09 -2.33
C LEU A 43 -8.96 13.48 -2.07
N GLY A 44 -9.37 13.46 -0.80
CA GLY A 44 -10.68 12.94 -0.40
C GLY A 44 -10.78 11.42 -0.38
N GLU A 45 -12.00 10.92 -0.53
CA GLU A 45 -12.27 9.49 -0.62
C GLU A 45 -11.78 8.94 -1.96
N ALA A 46 -11.28 7.71 -1.93
CA ALA A 46 -10.86 7.01 -3.15
C ALA A 46 -11.57 5.67 -3.20
N THR A 47 -11.96 5.26 -4.40
CA THR A 47 -12.54 3.94 -4.65
C THR A 47 -11.58 3.07 -5.45
N LYS A 48 -11.74 1.75 -5.33
CA LYS A 48 -10.93 0.76 -6.05
C LYS A 48 -11.58 0.50 -7.42
N VAL A 49 -10.84 0.80 -8.48
CA VAL A 49 -11.21 0.45 -9.85
C VAL A 49 -10.81 -1.00 -10.15
N HIS A 50 -9.59 -1.38 -9.78
CA HIS A 50 -9.06 -2.73 -9.98
C HIS A 50 -7.95 -3.03 -8.97
N ALA A 51 -7.80 -4.30 -8.60
CA ALA A 51 -6.62 -4.77 -7.89
C ALA A 51 -6.25 -6.19 -8.30
N ASN A 52 -4.96 -6.47 -8.32
CA ASN A 52 -4.43 -7.82 -8.37
C ASN A 52 -3.26 -7.97 -7.40
N ASP A 53 -3.06 -9.20 -6.93
CA ASP A 53 -1.95 -9.60 -6.09
C ASP A 53 -1.48 -10.96 -6.58
N HIS A 54 -0.18 -11.11 -6.84
CA HIS A 54 0.40 -12.33 -7.33
C HIS A 54 1.71 -12.65 -6.61
N ILE A 55 1.77 -13.87 -6.07
CA ILE A 55 2.95 -14.43 -5.42
C ILE A 55 3.21 -15.85 -5.93
N PRO A 56 4.49 -16.24 -6.17
CA PRO A 56 5.70 -15.41 -6.09
C PRO A 56 6.05 -14.74 -7.43
N ILE A 57 6.68 -13.56 -7.40
CA ILE A 57 7.47 -13.04 -8.52
C ILE A 57 8.92 -12.91 -8.04
N SER A 58 9.77 -13.86 -8.43
CA SER A 58 11.13 -14.01 -7.90
C SER A 58 11.11 -14.12 -6.36
N ASN A 59 11.48 -13.06 -5.66
CA ASN A 59 11.62 -12.93 -4.22
C ASN A 59 10.66 -11.88 -3.63
N THR A 60 9.68 -11.42 -4.41
CA THR A 60 8.70 -10.41 -4.00
C THR A 60 7.26 -10.86 -4.28
N ALA A 61 6.32 -10.04 -3.80
CA ALA A 61 4.92 -10.07 -4.21
C ALA A 61 4.69 -8.96 -5.25
N SER A 62 4.05 -9.30 -6.36
CA SER A 62 3.65 -8.31 -7.36
C SER A 62 2.21 -7.89 -7.08
N GLY A 63 2.02 -6.63 -6.72
CA GLY A 63 0.71 -6.02 -6.54
C GLY A 63 0.43 -4.95 -7.60
N LEU A 64 -0.83 -4.82 -7.99
CA LEU A 64 -1.32 -3.68 -8.77
C LEU A 64 -2.63 -3.19 -8.16
N LEU A 65 -2.74 -1.88 -7.97
CA LEU A 65 -3.94 -1.22 -7.46
C LEU A 65 -4.23 0.01 -8.32
N ALA A 66 -5.41 0.04 -8.94
CA ALA A 66 -5.94 1.20 -9.63
C ALA A 66 -7.04 1.84 -8.77
N MET A 67 -6.92 3.16 -8.58
CA MET A 67 -7.81 3.96 -7.73
C MET A 67 -8.27 5.21 -8.48
N GLU A 68 -9.46 5.67 -8.15
CA GLU A 68 -9.98 6.98 -8.57
C GLU A 68 -10.55 7.73 -7.36
N ALA A 69 -10.54 9.07 -7.44
CA ALA A 69 -11.21 9.91 -6.45
C ALA A 69 -12.74 9.81 -6.62
N VAL A 70 -13.46 9.90 -5.51
CA VAL A 70 -14.94 9.93 -5.49
C VAL A 70 -15.45 11.35 -5.72
#